data_AF-A0A1F8QG83-F1
#
_entry.id   AF-A0A1F8QG83-F1
#
_cell.length_a   1.000
_cell.length_b   1.000
_cell.length_c   1.000
_cell.angle_alpha   90.00
_cell.angle_beta   90.00
_cell.angle_gamma   90.00
#
_symmetry.space_group_name_H-M   'P 1'
#
loop_
_entity.id
_entity.type
_entity.pdbx_description
1 polymer ?
#
loop_
_entity_poly.entity_id
_entity_poly.type
_entity_poly.pdbx_seq_one_letter_code
_entity_poly.pdbx_strand_id
1 'polypeptide(L)'
;MKSYPFVYLLAAIAIASGAAVLVGYFFPSLAGLKGEMLDWAVIFTAVLLLIGVISLVRTHWRKIMQDQKDRAYSLVLIFSFTLTLLVAAPSGPTSKWSMWLYENLLIPIESSLLGILAVFLLYASARLFNQRMNIYTLLFIGTVLLALLGWLTIPGVDLEGFKDARDWLSSVWAVAGVRGILLGVGLGTVATGLRILIGADRPYGG
;
A
#
# COMPACT_ATOMS: atom_id res chain seq x y z
N MET A 1 -3.37 -36.92 -11.73
CA MET A 1 -3.94 -35.71 -11.08
C MET A 1 -4.98 -36.16 -10.06
N LYS A 2 -4.67 -36.16 -8.77
CA LYS A 2 -5.65 -36.47 -7.72
C LYS A 2 -6.42 -35.19 -7.42
N SER A 3 -7.65 -35.10 -7.90
CA SER A 3 -8.60 -34.07 -7.46
C SER A 3 -8.89 -34.29 -5.98
N TYR A 4 -8.36 -33.43 -5.10
CA TYR A 4 -8.71 -33.47 -3.69
C TYR A 4 -10.13 -32.89 -3.53
N PRO A 5 -11.14 -33.71 -3.14
CA PRO A 5 -12.53 -33.25 -3.02
C PRO A 5 -12.69 -32.06 -2.05
N PHE A 6 -11.75 -31.93 -1.12
CA PHE A 6 -11.68 -30.86 -0.14
C PHE A 6 -11.52 -29.45 -0.76
N VAL A 7 -10.79 -29.32 -1.87
CA VAL A 7 -10.56 -28.01 -2.52
C VAL A 7 -11.84 -27.47 -3.13
N TYR A 8 -12.65 -28.33 -3.74
CA TYR A 8 -13.94 -27.96 -4.31
C TYR A 8 -14.94 -27.55 -3.25
N LEU A 9 -14.91 -28.21 -2.09
CA LEU A 9 -15.74 -27.83 -0.94
C LEU A 9 -15.38 -26.43 -0.44
N LEU A 10 -14.09 -26.12 -0.27
CA LEU A 10 -13.65 -24.78 0.15
C LEU A 10 -14.01 -23.69 -0.86
N ALA A 11 -13.84 -23.98 -2.16
CA ALA A 11 -14.25 -23.05 -3.22
C ALA A 11 -15.76 -22.81 -3.21
N ALA A 12 -16.58 -23.86 -3.04
CA ALA A 12 -18.03 -23.73 -2.93
C ALA A 12 -18.44 -22.90 -1.72
N ILE A 13 -17.79 -23.07 -0.57
CA ILE A 13 -18.03 -22.26 0.64
C ILE A 13 -17.65 -20.78 0.38
N ALA A 14 -16.51 -20.51 -0.25
CA ALA A 14 -16.09 -19.15 -0.57
C ALA A 14 -17.06 -18.45 -1.54
N ILE A 15 -17.52 -19.16 -2.58
CA ILE A 15 -18.50 -18.65 -3.53
C ILE A 15 -19.86 -18.42 -2.86
N ALA A 16 -20.35 -19.39 -2.09
CA ALA A 16 -21.64 -19.28 -1.41
C ALA A 16 -21.65 -18.14 -0.39
N SER A 17 -20.58 -18.00 0.39
CA SER A 17 -20.46 -16.95 1.40
C SER A 17 -20.43 -15.56 0.77
N GLY A 18 -19.62 -15.35 -0.27
CA GLY A 18 -19.59 -14.06 -0.95
C GLY A 18 -20.86 -13.77 -1.77
N ALA A 19 -21.49 -14.78 -2.36
CA ALA A 19 -22.80 -14.63 -3.01
C ALA A 19 -23.89 -14.24 -1.99
N ALA A 20 -23.90 -14.84 -0.80
CA ALA A 20 -24.85 -14.49 0.26
C ALA A 20 -24.69 -13.02 0.71
N VAL A 21 -23.45 -12.54 0.88
CA VAL A 21 -23.18 -11.12 1.19
C VAL A 21 -23.67 -10.21 0.07
N LEU A 22 -23.40 -10.56 -1.20
CA LEU A 22 -23.87 -9.77 -2.35
C LEU A 22 -25.39 -9.69 -2.42
N VAL A 23 -26.09 -10.81 -2.26
CA VAL A 23 -27.56 -10.83 -2.24
C VAL A 23 -28.09 -9.99 -1.08
N GLY A 24 -27.41 -9.99 0.08
CA GLY A 24 -27.72 -9.14 1.22
C GLY A 24 -27.60 -7.63 0.97
N TYR A 25 -26.88 -7.19 -0.07
CA TYR A 25 -26.88 -5.79 -0.49
C TYR A 25 -28.12 -5.40 -1.31
N PHE A 26 -28.74 -6.34 -2.03
CA PHE A 26 -29.92 -6.07 -2.87
C PHE A 26 -31.24 -6.15 -2.10
N PHE A 27 -31.31 -7.00 -1.06
CA PHE A 27 -32.55 -7.25 -0.31
C PHE A 27 -32.45 -6.77 1.15
N PRO A 28 -33.21 -5.72 1.56
CA PRO A 28 -33.18 -5.21 2.93
C PRO A 28 -33.55 -6.25 3.99
N SER A 29 -34.39 -7.24 3.67
CA SER A 29 -34.77 -8.35 4.57
C SER A 29 -33.58 -9.22 4.98
N LEU A 30 -32.49 -9.23 4.21
CA LEU A 30 -31.27 -9.99 4.47
C LEU A 30 -30.15 -9.14 5.09
N ALA A 31 -30.46 -7.91 5.51
CA ALA A 31 -29.47 -7.01 6.10
C ALA A 31 -28.82 -7.57 7.37
N GLY A 32 -29.57 -8.33 8.20
CA GLY A 32 -29.06 -8.99 9.39
C GLY A 32 -28.00 -10.05 9.05
N LEU A 33 -28.31 -10.98 8.14
CA LEU A 33 -27.37 -12.00 7.67
C LEU A 33 -26.10 -11.36 7.07
N LYS A 34 -26.25 -10.31 6.24
CA LYS A 34 -25.11 -9.57 5.69
C LYS A 34 -24.23 -8.99 6.81
N GLY A 35 -24.84 -8.37 7.82
CA GLY A 35 -24.13 -7.80 8.96
C GLY A 35 -23.29 -8.85 9.68
N GLU A 36 -23.92 -9.97 10.06
CA GLU A 36 -23.22 -11.08 10.72
C GLU A 36 -22.06 -11.61 9.88
N MET A 37 -22.26 -11.80 8.57
CA MET A 37 -21.21 -12.28 7.67
C MET A 37 -20.04 -11.28 7.54
N LEU A 38 -20.34 -9.98 7.52
CA LEU A 38 -19.30 -8.93 7.51
C LEU A 38 -18.54 -8.88 8.84
N ASP A 39 -19.21 -9.06 9.97
CA ASP A 39 -18.54 -9.13 11.28
C ASP A 39 -17.56 -10.32 11.33
N TRP A 40 -17.99 -11.49 10.84
CA TRP A 40 -17.09 -12.63 10.66
C TRP A 40 -15.93 -12.31 9.72
N ALA A 41 -16.18 -11.63 8.61
CA ALA A 41 -15.13 -11.23 7.67
C ALA A 41 -14.10 -10.28 8.31
N VAL A 42 -14.54 -9.36 9.17
CA VAL A 42 -13.64 -8.47 9.94
C VAL A 42 -12.77 -9.28 10.90
N ILE A 43 -13.34 -10.24 11.62
CA ILE A 43 -12.59 -11.13 12.51
C ILE A 43 -11.55 -11.93 11.72
N PHE A 44 -11.95 -12.53 10.58
CA PHE A 44 -11.01 -13.26 9.73
C PHE A 44 -9.91 -12.36 9.15
N THR A 45 -10.23 -11.13 8.77
CA THR A 45 -9.25 -10.15 8.29
C THR A 45 -8.23 -9.81 9.37
N ALA A 46 -8.67 -9.62 10.61
CA ALA A 46 -7.77 -9.40 11.75
C ALA A 46 -6.85 -10.60 11.97
N VAL A 47 -7.37 -11.84 11.90
CA VAL A 47 -6.56 -13.06 12.00
C VAL A 47 -5.58 -13.18 10.84
N LEU A 48 -6.00 -12.87 9.61
CA LEU A 48 -5.13 -12.88 8.44
C LEU A 48 -4.00 -11.86 8.54
N LEU A 49 -4.28 -10.68 9.08
CA LEU A 49 -3.25 -9.67 9.37
C LEU A 49 -2.22 -10.22 10.37
N LEU A 50 -2.66 -10.89 11.44
CA LEU A 50 -1.75 -11.54 12.39
C LEU A 50 -0.92 -12.63 11.72
N ILE A 51 -1.52 -13.47 10.87
CA ILE A 51 -0.78 -14.48 10.09
C ILE A 51 0.26 -13.82 9.19
N GLY A 52 -0.07 -12.70 8.55
CA GLY A 52 0.85 -11.92 7.73
C GLY A 52 2.06 -11.42 8.53
N VAL A 53 1.81 -10.85 9.71
CA VAL A 53 2.86 -10.41 10.64
C VAL A 53 3.73 -11.58 11.10
N ILE A 54 3.12 -12.69 11.51
CA ILE A 54 3.83 -13.91 11.92
C ILE A 54 4.69 -14.45 10.78
N SER A 55 4.18 -14.46 9.55
CA SER A 55 4.92 -14.89 8.35
C SER A 55 6.14 -14.01 8.08
N LEU A 56 5.98 -12.69 8.21
CA LEU A 56 7.08 -11.73 8.06
C LEU A 56 8.17 -11.97 9.10
N VAL A 57 7.79 -12.08 10.37
CA VAL A 57 8.72 -12.35 11.49
C VAL A 57 9.40 -13.70 11.30
N ARG A 58 8.65 -14.76 10.99
CA ARG A 58 9.20 -16.11 10.77
C ARG A 58 10.21 -16.13 9.63
N THR A 59 9.92 -15.43 8.54
CA THR A 59 10.82 -15.38 7.36
C THR A 59 12.13 -14.70 7.71
N HIS A 60 12.09 -13.57 8.41
CA HIS A 60 13.31 -12.84 8.79
C HIS A 60 14.07 -13.54 9.92
N TRP A 61 13.36 -14.13 10.88
CA TRP A 61 13.95 -14.96 11.92
C TRP A 61 14.73 -16.16 11.35
N ARG A 62 14.13 -16.85 10.37
CA ARG A 62 14.80 -17.96 9.67
C ARG A 62 16.04 -17.49 8.91
N LYS A 63 16.00 -16.32 8.24
CA LYS A 63 17.17 -15.75 7.55
C LYS A 63 18.34 -15.49 8.50
N ILE A 64 18.04 -15.04 9.73
CA ILE A 64 19.05 -14.79 10.77
C ILE A 64 19.66 -16.11 11.25
N MET A 65 18.84 -17.13 11.53
CA MET A 65 19.31 -18.44 11.98
C MET A 65 20.11 -19.21 10.91
N GLN A 66 19.80 -19.00 9.63
CA GLN A 66 20.45 -19.69 8.51
C GLN A 66 21.65 -18.92 7.94
N ASP A 67 22.09 -17.87 8.62
CA ASP A 67 23.24 -17.04 8.27
C ASP A 67 23.27 -16.53 6.82
N GLN A 68 22.12 -16.11 6.31
CA GLN A 68 22.02 -15.62 4.94
C GLN A 68 22.70 -14.26 4.77
N LYS A 69 23.11 -13.95 3.52
CA LYS A 69 23.86 -12.73 3.15
C LYS A 69 23.22 -11.42 3.67
N ASP A 70 21.91 -11.39 3.83
CA ASP A 70 21.14 -10.22 4.27
C ASP A 70 20.67 -10.28 5.75
N ARG A 71 21.37 -11.04 6.61
CA ARG A 71 21.03 -11.20 8.04
C ARG A 71 20.98 -9.88 8.81
N ALA A 72 21.84 -8.92 8.48
CA ALA A 72 21.92 -7.63 9.17
C ALA A 72 20.62 -6.82 9.01
N TYR A 73 20.08 -6.76 7.79
CA TYR A 73 18.79 -6.11 7.53
C TYR A 73 17.64 -6.82 8.24
N SER A 74 17.69 -8.15 8.30
CA SER A 74 16.70 -8.96 9.02
C SER A 74 16.73 -8.69 10.53
N LEU A 75 17.93 -8.51 11.13
CA LEU A 75 18.08 -8.13 12.53
C LEU A 75 17.48 -6.75 12.82
N VAL A 76 17.79 -5.76 11.97
CA VAL A 76 17.22 -4.40 12.10
C VAL A 76 15.70 -4.45 12.03
N LEU A 77 15.12 -5.21 11.08
CA LEU A 77 13.68 -5.35 10.96
C LEU A 77 13.03 -5.96 12.20
N ILE A 78 13.56 -7.09 12.70
CA ILE A 78 13.02 -7.74 13.90
C ILE A 78 13.15 -6.83 15.13
N PHE A 79 14.31 -6.17 15.30
CA PHE A 79 14.52 -5.25 16.40
C PHE A 79 13.54 -4.06 16.37
N SER A 80 13.43 -3.38 15.22
CA SER A 80 12.52 -2.25 15.06
C SER A 80 11.05 -2.65 15.22
N PHE A 81 10.68 -3.83 14.72
CA PHE A 81 9.34 -4.40 14.90
C PHE A 81 9.02 -4.62 16.38
N THR A 82 9.92 -5.28 17.12
CA THR A 82 9.75 -5.52 18.55
C THR A 82 9.70 -4.22 19.36
N LEU A 83 10.61 -3.27 19.08
CA LEU A 83 10.61 -1.97 19.73
C LEU A 83 9.29 -1.22 19.52
N THR A 84 8.80 -1.20 18.29
CA THR A 84 7.53 -0.54 17.94
C THR A 84 6.35 -1.19 18.66
N LEU A 85 6.29 -2.53 18.72
CA LEU A 85 5.25 -3.23 19.47
C LEU A 85 5.29 -2.92 20.96
N LEU A 86 6.48 -2.96 21.58
CA LEU A 86 6.63 -2.70 23.01
C LEU A 86 6.20 -1.28 23.40
N VAL A 87 6.44 -0.30 22.52
CA VAL A 87 6.06 1.10 22.76
C VAL A 87 4.58 1.34 22.45
N ALA A 88 4.10 0.87 21.30
CA ALA A 88 2.78 1.23 20.79
C ALA A 88 1.65 0.33 21.34
N ALA A 89 1.91 -0.95 21.65
CA ALA A 89 0.85 -1.85 22.08
C ALA A 89 0.22 -1.47 23.44
N PRO A 90 0.99 -1.07 24.48
CA PRO A 90 0.39 -0.69 25.77
C PRO A 90 -0.26 0.69 25.76
N SER A 91 0.33 1.64 25.03
CA SER A 91 0.00 3.07 25.12
C SER A 91 -0.89 3.57 23.98
N GLY A 92 -1.08 2.74 22.95
CA GLY A 92 -1.77 3.12 21.72
C GLY A 92 -0.90 3.93 20.74
N PRO A 93 -1.38 4.14 19.51
CA PRO A 93 -0.61 4.77 18.42
C PRO A 93 -0.40 6.28 18.60
N THR A 94 -1.23 6.95 19.39
CA THR A 94 -1.18 8.42 19.61
C THR A 94 -0.44 8.81 20.88
N SER A 95 0.19 7.86 21.58
CA SER A 95 0.97 8.15 22.78
C SER A 95 2.22 8.96 22.48
N LYS A 96 2.77 9.67 23.48
CA LYS A 96 4.00 10.45 23.35
C LYS A 96 5.16 9.64 22.74
N TRP A 97 5.35 8.40 23.20
CA TRP A 97 6.45 7.55 22.73
C TRP A 97 6.17 6.96 21.34
N SER A 98 4.91 6.64 21.04
CA SER A 98 4.51 6.19 19.69
C SER A 98 4.70 7.30 18.65
N MET A 99 4.29 8.53 19.00
CA MET A 99 4.50 9.72 18.16
C MET A 99 5.99 10.04 18.00
N TRP A 100 6.79 9.88 19.06
CA TRP A 100 8.24 10.06 18.95
C TRP A 100 8.86 9.08 17.93
N LEU A 101 8.47 7.80 17.95
CA LEU A 101 8.90 6.83 16.92
C LEU A 101 8.42 7.23 15.53
N TYR A 102 7.18 7.69 15.39
CA TYR A 102 6.64 8.16 14.11
C TYR A 102 7.46 9.34 13.56
N GLU A 103 7.67 10.38 14.36
CA GLU A 103 8.34 11.62 13.94
C GLU A 103 9.85 11.45 13.72
N ASN A 104 10.51 10.56 14.47
CA ASN A 104 11.96 10.42 14.44
C ASN A 104 12.46 9.20 13.66
N LEU A 105 11.60 8.22 13.37
CA LEU A 105 11.96 7.06 12.56
C LEU A 105 11.15 7.01 11.26
N LEU A 106 9.82 7.03 11.34
CA LEU A 106 8.99 6.85 10.15
C LEU A 106 9.10 8.04 9.18
N ILE A 107 8.88 9.27 9.65
CA ILE A 107 8.95 10.47 8.80
C ILE A 107 10.32 10.61 8.11
N PRO A 108 11.48 10.44 8.80
CA PRO A 108 12.78 10.54 8.15
C PRO A 108 13.01 9.43 7.11
N ILE A 109 12.57 8.20 7.36
CA ILE A 109 12.67 7.08 6.40
C ILE A 109 11.82 7.38 5.16
N GLU A 110 10.58 7.83 5.35
CA GLU A 110 9.69 8.23 4.25
C GLU A 110 10.31 9.36 3.43
N SER A 111 10.81 10.41 4.09
CA SER A 111 11.45 11.55 3.43
C SER A 111 12.71 11.14 2.64
N SER A 112 13.49 10.18 3.16
CA SER A 112 14.66 9.65 2.46
C SER A 112 14.28 8.87 1.20
N LEU A 113 13.21 8.06 1.26
CA LEU A 113 12.69 7.35 0.09
C LEU A 113 12.17 8.31 -0.97
N LEU A 114 11.44 9.36 -0.55
CA LEU A 114 10.98 10.43 -1.45
C LEU A 114 12.15 11.23 -2.02
N GLY A 115 13.21 11.45 -1.24
CA GLY A 115 14.44 12.08 -1.71
C GLY A 115 15.14 11.25 -2.78
N ILE A 116 15.27 9.94 -2.58
CA ILE A 116 15.81 9.01 -3.59
C ILE A 116 14.94 9.04 -4.86
N LEU A 117 13.61 9.03 -4.71
CA LEU A 117 12.69 9.17 -5.83
C LEU A 117 12.91 10.49 -6.60
N ALA A 118 13.10 11.61 -5.91
CA ALA A 118 13.38 12.89 -6.53
C ALA A 118 14.70 12.87 -7.33
N VAL A 119 15.75 12.25 -6.79
CA VAL A 119 17.03 12.06 -7.51
C VAL A 119 16.84 11.20 -8.76
N PHE A 120 16.08 10.10 -8.66
CA PHE A 120 15.74 9.27 -9.82
C PHE A 120 14.94 10.03 -10.87
N LEU A 121 13.97 10.85 -10.47
CA LEU A 121 13.19 11.69 -11.38
C LEU A 121 14.08 12.72 -12.07
N LEU A 122 15.00 13.35 -11.34
CA LEU A 122 15.96 14.29 -11.92
C LEU A 122 16.85 13.61 -12.95
N TYR A 123 17.40 12.44 -12.62
CA TYR A 123 18.20 11.64 -13.55
C TYR A 123 17.40 11.20 -14.78
N ALA A 124 16.16 10.75 -14.59
CA ALA A 124 15.27 10.36 -15.68
C ALA A 124 14.96 11.53 -16.60
N SER A 125 14.66 12.71 -16.05
CA SER A 125 14.45 13.94 -16.81
C SER A 125 15.70 14.32 -17.61
N ALA A 126 16.89 14.32 -17.00
CA ALA A 126 18.16 14.59 -17.68
C ALA A 126 18.44 13.59 -18.82
N ARG A 127 18.15 12.30 -18.60
CA ARG A 127 18.28 11.26 -19.64
C ARG A 127 17.30 11.48 -20.79
N LEU A 128 16.08 11.93 -20.49
CA LEU A 128 15.02 12.18 -21.47
C LEU A 128 15.27 13.43 -22.33
N PHE A 129 15.97 14.43 -21.81
CA PHE A 129 16.44 15.60 -22.60
C PHE A 129 17.35 15.21 -23.77
N ASN A 130 18.11 14.11 -23.63
CA ASN A 130 19.02 13.62 -24.67
C ASN A 130 18.36 12.68 -25.69
N GLN A 131 17.05 12.43 -25.59
CA GLN A 131 16.28 11.61 -26.53
C GLN A 131 15.45 12.48 -27.47
N ARG A 132 14.86 11.89 -28.51
CA ARG A 132 13.97 12.63 -29.43
C ARG A 132 12.81 13.23 -28.64
N MET A 133 12.65 14.54 -28.71
CA MET A 133 11.61 15.26 -27.99
C MET A 133 10.23 14.89 -28.56
N ASN A 134 9.48 14.11 -27.79
CA ASN A 134 8.05 13.85 -28.01
C ASN A 134 7.23 14.72 -27.05
N ILE A 135 5.95 14.93 -27.35
CA ILE A 135 5.03 15.67 -26.49
C ILE A 135 4.99 15.09 -25.06
N TYR A 136 5.03 13.77 -24.93
CA TYR A 136 5.07 13.09 -23.62
C TYR A 136 6.36 13.37 -22.86
N THR A 137 7.49 13.42 -23.56
CA THR A 137 8.80 13.77 -22.97
C THR A 137 8.78 15.21 -22.46
N LEU A 138 8.22 16.12 -23.25
CA LEU A 138 8.10 17.54 -22.89
C LEU A 138 7.19 17.72 -21.67
N LEU A 139 6.03 17.05 -21.65
CA LEU A 139 5.10 17.09 -20.51
C LEU A 139 5.73 16.52 -19.24
N PHE A 140 6.44 15.38 -19.34
CA PHE A 140 7.12 14.77 -18.21
C PHE A 140 8.19 15.70 -17.62
N ILE A 141 9.09 16.18 -18.47
CA ILE A 141 10.16 17.09 -18.07
C ILE A 141 9.58 18.36 -17.45
N GLY A 142 8.59 18.98 -18.10
CA GLY A 142 7.94 20.18 -17.61
C GLY A 142 7.30 19.98 -16.23
N THR A 143 6.60 18.86 -16.04
CA THR A 143 5.97 18.53 -14.75
C THR A 143 7.00 18.28 -13.65
N VAL A 144 8.08 17.54 -13.95
CA VAL A 144 9.17 17.29 -12.99
C VAL A 144 9.90 18.57 -12.63
N LEU A 145 10.20 19.43 -13.60
CA LEU A 145 10.85 20.73 -13.35
C LEU A 145 9.95 21.64 -12.50
N LEU A 146 8.65 21.73 -12.80
CA LEU A 146 7.70 22.48 -11.99
C LEU A 146 7.62 21.94 -10.55
N ALA A 147 7.59 20.61 -10.39
CA ALA A 147 7.57 19.97 -9.07
C ALA A 147 8.88 20.18 -8.30
N LEU A 148 10.04 20.19 -8.94
CA LEU A 148 11.32 20.44 -8.27
C LEU A 148 11.53 21.93 -7.95
N LEU A 149 11.22 22.82 -8.90
CA LEU A 149 11.40 24.26 -8.74
C LEU A 149 10.37 24.87 -7.78
N GLY A 150 9.15 24.33 -7.71
CA GLY A 150 8.13 24.84 -6.79
C GLY A 150 8.44 24.59 -5.30
N TRP A 151 9.46 23.78 -4.98
CA TRP A 151 9.94 23.57 -3.61
C TRP A 151 11.15 24.46 -3.28
N LEU A 152 11.72 25.12 -4.30
CA LEU A 152 12.83 26.04 -4.12
C LEU A 152 12.29 27.37 -3.58
N THR A 153 12.54 27.63 -2.30
CA THR A 153 12.28 28.93 -1.69
C THR A 153 13.58 29.72 -1.68
N ILE A 154 13.70 30.71 -2.57
CA ILE A 154 14.87 31.59 -2.62
C ILE A 154 14.57 32.79 -1.70
N PRO A 155 15.33 33.01 -0.61
CA PRO A 155 15.13 34.17 0.24
C PRO A 155 15.26 35.47 -0.57
N GLY A 156 14.21 36.29 -0.60
CA GLY A 156 14.19 37.59 -1.30
C GLY A 156 13.69 37.59 -2.74
N VAL A 157 13.31 36.43 -3.30
CA VAL A 157 12.64 36.35 -4.61
C VAL A 157 11.34 35.57 -4.46
N ASP A 158 10.22 36.28 -4.34
CA ASP A 158 8.89 35.66 -4.37
C ASP A 158 8.46 35.40 -5.81
N LEU A 159 8.63 34.15 -6.24
CA LEU A 159 8.11 33.64 -7.50
C LEU A 159 6.64 33.20 -7.31
N GLU A 160 5.75 34.14 -6.98
CA GLU A 160 4.33 33.86 -6.67
C GLU A 160 3.67 32.96 -7.73
N GLY A 161 3.89 33.23 -9.02
CA GLY A 161 3.32 32.43 -10.12
C GLY A 161 3.81 30.97 -10.17
N PHE A 162 5.02 30.66 -9.73
CA PHE A 162 5.51 29.28 -9.62
C PHE A 162 4.91 28.55 -8.43
N LYS A 163 4.65 29.28 -7.33
CA LYS A 163 4.03 28.74 -6.12
C LYS A 163 2.57 28.33 -6.39
N ASP A 164 1.82 29.18 -7.09
CA ASP A 164 0.44 28.89 -7.50
C ASP A 164 0.36 27.70 -8.46
N ALA A 165 1.24 27.64 -9.45
CA ALA A 165 1.30 26.52 -10.40
C ALA A 165 1.63 25.19 -9.67
N ARG A 166 2.51 25.25 -8.68
CA ARG A 166 2.87 24.12 -7.81
C ARG A 166 1.74 23.68 -6.89
N ASP A 167 1.05 24.63 -6.28
CA ASP A 167 -0.10 24.35 -5.42
C ASP A 167 -1.26 23.76 -6.24
N TRP A 168 -1.49 24.24 -7.46
CA TRP A 168 -2.45 23.62 -8.39
C TRP A 168 -2.03 22.20 -8.82
N LEU A 169 -0.77 22.00 -9.18
CA LEU A 169 -0.25 20.68 -9.57
C LEU A 169 -0.40 19.67 -8.42
N SER A 170 -0.05 20.07 -7.19
CA SER A 170 -0.13 19.20 -6.02
C SER A 170 -1.57 18.93 -5.57
N SER A 171 -2.42 19.96 -5.53
CA SER A 171 -3.81 19.83 -5.05
C SER A 171 -4.76 19.17 -6.04
N VAL A 172 -4.51 19.32 -7.35
CA VAL A 172 -5.38 18.77 -8.41
C VAL A 172 -4.79 17.49 -8.98
N TRP A 173 -3.62 17.56 -9.61
CA TRP A 173 -3.08 16.43 -10.39
C TRP A 173 -2.46 15.35 -9.51
N ALA A 174 -1.66 15.73 -8.51
CA ALA A 174 -1.06 14.73 -7.61
C ALA A 174 -2.16 14.04 -6.77
N VAL A 175 -3.13 14.79 -6.25
CA VAL A 175 -4.30 14.21 -5.57
C VAL A 175 -5.13 13.34 -6.52
N ALA A 176 -5.35 13.74 -7.77
CA ALA A 176 -6.03 12.90 -8.76
C ALA A 176 -5.27 11.60 -9.03
N GLY A 177 -3.93 11.65 -9.12
CA GLY A 177 -3.08 10.47 -9.26
C GLY A 177 -3.18 9.52 -8.06
N VAL A 178 -3.10 10.05 -6.83
CA VAL A 178 -3.26 9.26 -5.60
C VAL A 178 -4.65 8.62 -5.54
N ARG A 179 -5.71 9.39 -5.85
CA ARG A 179 -7.08 8.85 -5.93
C ARG A 179 -7.20 7.78 -7.02
N GLY A 180 -6.56 7.98 -8.17
CA GLY A 180 -6.49 6.99 -9.25
C GLY A 180 -5.84 5.69 -8.80
N ILE A 181 -4.75 5.74 -8.03
CA ILE A 181 -4.10 4.57 -7.43
C ILE A 181 -5.05 3.89 -6.43
N LEU A 182 -5.71 4.64 -5.55
CA LEU A 182 -6.66 4.10 -4.58
C LEU A 182 -7.85 3.41 -5.27
N LEU A 183 -8.40 4.04 -6.31
CA LEU A 183 -9.44 3.44 -7.14
C LEU A 183 -8.94 2.20 -7.87
N GLY A 184 -7.73 2.24 -8.43
CA GLY A 184 -7.11 1.09 -9.11
C GLY A 184 -6.90 -0.10 -8.17
N VAL A 185 -6.41 0.15 -6.95
CA VAL A 185 -6.28 -0.88 -5.90
C VAL A 185 -7.66 -1.43 -5.52
N GLY A 186 -8.65 -0.55 -5.29
CA GLY A 186 -10.02 -0.98 -4.97
C GLY A 186 -10.68 -1.79 -6.08
N LEU A 187 -10.54 -1.39 -7.34
CA LEU A 187 -11.04 -2.15 -8.49
C LEU A 187 -10.28 -3.47 -8.65
N GLY A 188 -8.98 -3.48 -8.39
CA GLY A 188 -8.15 -4.69 -8.40
C GLY A 188 -8.62 -5.71 -7.35
N THR A 189 -8.88 -5.27 -6.12
CA THR A 189 -9.39 -6.17 -5.06
C THR A 189 -10.79 -6.69 -5.39
N VAL A 190 -11.68 -5.85 -5.93
CA VAL A 190 -13.01 -6.27 -6.41
C VAL A 190 -12.89 -7.28 -7.55
N ALA A 191 -12.00 -7.05 -8.52
CA ALA A 191 -11.79 -7.97 -9.64
C ALA A 191 -11.26 -9.34 -9.15
N THR A 192 -10.33 -9.36 -8.22
CA THR A 192 -9.87 -10.61 -7.58
C THR A 192 -11.01 -11.31 -6.84
N GLY A 193 -11.82 -10.57 -6.08
CA GLY A 193 -13.01 -11.11 -5.41
C GLY A 193 -14.00 -11.73 -6.40
N LEU A 194 -14.33 -11.02 -7.49
CA LEU A 194 -15.26 -11.49 -8.52
C LEU A 194 -14.76 -12.75 -9.23
N ARG A 195 -13.46 -12.83 -9.53
CA ARG A 195 -12.85 -14.04 -10.12
C ARG A 195 -13.00 -15.26 -9.21
N ILE A 196 -12.88 -15.08 -7.90
CA ILE A 196 -13.13 -16.14 -6.92
C ILE A 196 -14.62 -16.51 -6.89
N LEU A 197 -15.53 -15.53 -6.91
CA LEU A 197 -16.99 -15.76 -6.89
C LEU A 197 -17.51 -16.52 -8.11
N ILE A 198 -16.98 -16.22 -9.29
CA ILE A 198 -17.32 -16.94 -10.53
C ILE A 198 -16.63 -18.31 -10.58
N GLY A 199 -15.71 -18.59 -9.64
CA GLY A 199 -14.96 -19.84 -9.57
C GLY A 199 -13.84 -19.94 -10.63
N ALA A 200 -13.47 -18.82 -11.25
CA ALA A 200 -12.37 -18.73 -12.21
C ALA A 200 -11.01 -18.91 -11.50
N ASP A 201 -10.87 -18.34 -10.30
CA ASP A 201 -9.72 -18.55 -9.43
C ASP A 201 -10.08 -19.43 -8.24
N ARG A 202 -9.27 -20.47 -7.98
CA ARG A 202 -9.41 -21.38 -6.84
C ARG A 202 -8.17 -21.31 -5.96
N PRO A 203 -8.09 -20.35 -5.00
CA PRO A 203 -6.87 -20.10 -4.23
C PRO A 203 -6.43 -21.29 -3.34
N TYR A 204 -7.32 -22.26 -3.12
CA TYR A 204 -7.07 -23.43 -2.28
C TYR A 204 -6.60 -24.66 -3.07
N GLY A 205 -6.60 -24.62 -4.40
CA GLY A 205 -6.03 -25.65 -5.26
C GLY A 205 -4.75 -25.13 -5.87
N GLY A 206 -3.60 -25.60 -5.37
CA GLY A 206 -2.30 -25.25 -5.94
C GLY A 206 -2.15 -25.62 -7.42
#